data_AF-A0A2V9LN75-F1
#
_entry.id   AF-A0A2V9LN75-F1
#
_cell.length_a   1.000
_cell.length_b   1.000
_cell.length_c   1.000
_cell.angle_alpha   90.00
_cell.angle_beta   90.00
_cell.angle_gamma   90.00
#
_symmetry.space_group_name_H-M   'P 1'
#
loop_
_entity.id
_entity.type
_entity.pdbx_description
1 polymer ?
#
loop_
_entity_poly.entity_id
_entity_poly.type
_entity_poly.pdbx_seq_one_letter_code
_entity_poly.pdbx_strand_id
1 'polypeptide(L)'
;MPAGYSKRPLVQKLGIRPGARVAILNPPRGYRRTLGPLPAKVAVSRGLNGPFDFIQFFTREKRELEARFDPMKKAMAENGALWISWPKGSSGVSTDVNENVVREMALANGLVDVKVCAVDETWSGLKLVYRLRDRK
;
A
#
# COMPACT_ATOMS: atom_id res chain seq x y z
N MET A 1 -8.38 -23.75 7.11
CA MET A 1 -8.85 -23.06 8.33
C MET A 1 -8.48 -21.58 8.19
N PRO A 2 -9.40 -20.62 8.03
CA PRO A 2 -8.99 -19.24 7.80
C PRO A 2 -8.80 -18.52 9.14
N ALA A 3 -7.55 -18.20 9.44
CA ALA A 3 -7.17 -17.34 10.55
C ALA A 3 -7.45 -15.86 10.21
N GLY A 4 -8.18 -15.16 11.09
CA GLY A 4 -8.20 -13.70 11.16
C GLY A 4 -9.35 -12.96 10.45
N TYR A 5 -10.61 -13.25 10.80
CA TYR A 5 -11.77 -12.51 10.31
C TYR A 5 -11.91 -11.11 10.93
N SER A 6 -11.22 -10.13 10.35
CA SER A 6 -11.84 -8.81 10.25
C SER A 6 -13.01 -8.95 9.26
N LYS A 7 -14.26 -8.94 9.73
CA LYS A 7 -15.48 -8.98 8.87
C LYS A 7 -15.59 -7.79 7.91
N ARG A 8 -14.67 -6.83 7.98
CA ARG A 8 -14.65 -5.62 7.16
C ARG A 8 -14.02 -5.92 5.79
N PRO A 9 -14.66 -5.52 4.68
CA PRO A 9 -14.07 -5.61 3.34
C PRO A 9 -12.66 -5.02 3.29
N LEU A 10 -11.78 -5.61 2.48
CA LEU A 10 -10.38 -5.18 2.37
C LEU A 10 -10.26 -3.69 2.01
N VAL A 11 -11.12 -3.18 1.13
CA VAL A 11 -11.26 -1.75 0.81
C VAL A 11 -11.39 -0.87 2.06
N GLN A 12 -12.21 -1.26 3.02
CA GLN A 12 -12.39 -0.50 4.27
C GLN A 12 -11.16 -0.64 5.18
N LYS A 13 -10.56 -1.83 5.22
CA LYS A 13 -9.34 -2.10 6.00
C LYS A 13 -8.17 -1.25 5.52
N LEU A 14 -8.04 -1.07 4.21
CA LEU A 14 -7.03 -0.24 3.54
C LEU A 14 -7.35 1.27 3.62
N GLY A 15 -8.60 1.62 3.92
CA GLY A 15 -9.04 3.01 4.10
C GLY A 15 -9.28 3.75 2.78
N ILE A 16 -9.66 3.04 1.72
CA ILE A 16 -10.06 3.66 0.46
C ILE A 16 -11.42 4.34 0.66
N ARG A 17 -11.50 5.64 0.36
CA ARG A 17 -12.68 6.49 0.58
C ARG A 17 -13.45 6.73 -0.74
N PRO A 18 -14.75 7.04 -0.70
CA PRO A 18 -15.47 7.54 -1.87
C PRO A 18 -14.79 8.75 -2.49
N GLY A 19 -14.81 8.84 -3.82
CA GLY A 19 -14.18 9.95 -4.56
C GLY A 19 -12.64 9.93 -4.60
N ALA A 20 -11.99 8.97 -3.93
CA ALA A 20 -10.54 8.91 -3.87
C ALA A 20 -9.91 8.60 -5.23
N ARG A 21 -8.78 9.26 -5.52
CA ARG A 21 -7.90 8.91 -6.63
C ARG A 21 -6.89 7.86 -6.16
N VAL A 22 -6.92 6.70 -6.79
CA VAL A 22 -6.23 5.48 -6.35
C VAL A 22 -5.23 5.05 -7.42
N ALA A 23 -4.00 4.73 -7.02
CA ALA A 23 -3.05 4.00 -7.86
C ALA A 23 -2.76 2.63 -7.24
N ILE A 24 -2.84 1.56 -8.05
CA ILE A 24 -2.48 0.20 -7.63
C ILE A 24 -1.39 -0.29 -8.58
N LEU A 25 -0.19 -0.48 -8.04
CA LEU A 25 1.03 -0.79 -8.78
C LEU A 25 1.46 -2.23 -8.51
N ASN A 26 1.75 -2.96 -9.58
CA ASN A 26 2.13 -4.38 -9.57
C ASN A 26 1.18 -5.33 -8.80
N PRO A 27 -0.17 -5.17 -8.88
CA PRO A 27 -1.07 -6.01 -8.11
C PRO A 27 -0.90 -7.51 -8.44
N PRO A 28 -0.99 -8.41 -7.46
CA PRO A 28 -0.98 -9.85 -7.73
C PRO A 28 -2.20 -10.24 -8.58
N ARG A 29 -2.08 -11.37 -9.29
CA ARG A 29 -3.18 -11.88 -10.13
C ARG A 29 -4.45 -12.06 -9.31
N GLY A 30 -5.56 -11.49 -9.79
CA GLY A 30 -6.85 -11.59 -9.11
C GLY A 30 -7.05 -10.61 -7.96
N TYR A 31 -6.11 -9.69 -7.70
CA TYR A 31 -6.21 -8.72 -6.61
C TYR A 31 -7.50 -7.92 -6.60
N ARG A 32 -8.05 -7.57 -7.78
CA ARG A 32 -9.33 -6.85 -7.87
C ARG A 32 -10.49 -7.60 -7.19
N ARG A 33 -10.48 -8.93 -7.22
CA ARG A 33 -11.47 -9.76 -6.52
C ARG A 33 -11.24 -9.75 -5.02
N THR A 34 -9.98 -9.84 -4.59
CA THR A 34 -9.58 -9.75 -3.18
C THR A 34 -9.91 -8.39 -2.56
N LEU A 35 -9.68 -7.32 -3.31
CA LEU A 35 -10.01 -5.95 -2.91
C LEU A 35 -11.52 -5.80 -2.73
N GLY A 36 -12.30 -6.35 -3.67
CA GLY A 36 -13.75 -6.23 -3.68
C GLY A 36 -14.22 -4.93 -4.34
N PRO A 37 -15.52 -4.60 -4.22
CA PRO A 37 -16.09 -3.42 -4.85
C PRO A 37 -15.49 -2.15 -4.26
N LEU A 38 -15.10 -1.22 -5.14
CA LEU A 38 -14.62 0.08 -4.74
C LEU A 38 -15.78 0.98 -4.31
N PRO A 39 -15.55 1.92 -3.38
CA PRO A 39 -16.53 2.94 -3.03
C PRO A 39 -16.91 3.80 -4.25
N ALA A 40 -18.05 4.48 -4.16
CA ALA A 40 -18.54 5.34 -5.22
C ALA A 40 -17.50 6.39 -5.64
N LYS A 41 -17.44 6.67 -6.95
CA LYS A 41 -16.60 7.73 -7.56
C LYS A 41 -15.08 7.55 -7.36
N VAL A 42 -14.60 6.36 -7.01
CA VAL A 42 -13.16 6.09 -6.99
C VAL A 42 -12.59 6.05 -8.40
N ALA A 43 -11.51 6.80 -8.65
CA ALA A 43 -10.78 6.80 -9.91
C ALA A 43 -9.48 6.00 -9.77
N VAL A 44 -9.38 4.87 -10.47
CA VAL A 44 -8.19 4.01 -10.44
C VAL A 44 -7.27 4.32 -11.62
N SER A 45 -6.02 4.66 -11.34
CA SER A 45 -4.96 4.82 -12.33
C SER A 45 -3.99 3.65 -12.30
N ARG A 46 -3.42 3.33 -13.48
CA ARG A 46 -2.33 2.35 -13.62
C ARG A 46 -0.94 3.00 -13.58
N GLY A 47 -0.87 4.34 -13.58
CA GLY A 47 0.38 5.10 -13.59
C GLY A 47 0.44 6.14 -12.47
N LEU A 48 1.65 6.66 -12.22
CA LEU A 48 1.93 7.65 -11.17
C LEU A 48 1.79 9.09 -11.69
N ASN A 49 0.62 9.46 -12.20
CA ASN A 49 0.32 10.82 -12.69
C ASN A 49 -0.44 11.65 -11.64
N GLY A 50 0.08 11.72 -10.41
CA GLY A 50 -0.59 12.22 -9.19
C GLY A 50 -1.19 13.64 -9.23
N PRO A 51 -1.68 14.17 -8.09
CA PRO A 51 -1.62 13.58 -6.76
C PRO A 51 -2.66 12.46 -6.55
N PHE A 52 -2.34 11.47 -5.71
CA PHE A 52 -3.20 10.34 -5.33
C PHE A 52 -3.52 10.35 -3.82
N ASP A 53 -4.79 10.10 -3.48
CA ASP A 53 -5.21 9.90 -2.08
C ASP A 53 -4.74 8.55 -1.53
N PHE A 54 -4.56 7.59 -2.41
CA PHE A 54 -4.15 6.23 -2.07
C PHE A 54 -3.25 5.66 -3.17
N ILE A 55 -2.07 5.20 -2.79
CA ILE A 55 -1.18 4.42 -3.64
C ILE A 55 -0.96 3.10 -2.93
N GLN A 56 -1.08 1.98 -3.64
CA GLN A 56 -0.64 0.69 -3.13
C GLN A 56 0.33 0.06 -4.12
N PHE A 57 1.47 -0.37 -3.59
CA PHE A 57 2.53 -1.00 -4.34
C PHE A 57 2.82 -2.38 -3.77
N PHE A 58 2.90 -3.37 -4.64
CA PHE A 58 3.27 -4.73 -4.31
C PHE A 58 4.65 -5.03 -4.85
N THR A 59 5.54 -5.51 -3.99
CA THR A 59 6.87 -5.94 -4.41
C THR A 59 7.38 -7.08 -3.56
N ARG A 60 8.32 -7.84 -4.13
CA ARG A 60 9.07 -8.90 -3.45
C ARG A 60 10.53 -8.51 -3.25
N GLU A 61 10.95 -7.40 -3.83
CA GLU A 61 12.36 -7.03 -4.00
C GLU A 61 12.62 -5.64 -3.40
N LYS A 62 13.57 -5.58 -2.46
CA LYS A 62 13.99 -4.34 -1.80
C LYS A 62 14.52 -3.34 -2.83
N ARG A 63 15.28 -3.81 -3.81
CA ARG A 63 15.80 -2.98 -4.90
C ARG A 63 14.69 -2.29 -5.70
N GLU A 64 13.60 -3.00 -5.97
CA GLU A 64 12.46 -2.42 -6.68
C GLU A 64 11.76 -1.37 -5.79
N LEU A 65 11.62 -1.65 -4.50
CA LEU A 65 11.08 -0.70 -3.54
C LEU A 65 11.91 0.59 -3.52
N GLU A 66 13.24 0.49 -3.41
CA GLU A 66 14.17 1.63 -3.42
C GLU A 66 14.01 2.48 -4.69
N ALA A 67 14.00 1.84 -5.86
CA ALA A 67 13.91 2.53 -7.14
C ALA A 67 12.56 3.25 -7.35
N ARG A 68 11.49 2.76 -6.70
CA ARG A 68 10.12 3.27 -6.88
C ARG A 68 9.64 4.16 -5.76
N PHE A 69 10.33 4.21 -4.62
CA PHE A 69 9.86 4.92 -3.43
C PHE A 69 9.65 6.41 -3.65
N ASP A 70 10.67 7.11 -4.15
CA ASP A 70 10.60 8.56 -4.39
C ASP A 70 9.54 8.95 -5.44
N PRO A 71 9.43 8.29 -6.61
CA PRO A 71 8.31 8.51 -7.53
C PRO A 71 6.93 8.31 -6.90
N MET A 72 6.74 7.27 -6.07
CA MET A 72 5.47 7.04 -5.38
C MET A 72 5.17 8.12 -4.35
N LYS A 73 6.17 8.52 -3.56
CA LYS A 73 6.04 9.59 -2.57
C LYS A 73 5.66 10.91 -3.25
N LYS A 74 6.34 11.30 -4.33
CA LYS A 74 6.05 12.54 -5.10
C LYS A 74 4.66 12.55 -5.72
N ALA A 75 4.11 11.39 -6.08
CA ALA A 75 2.77 11.26 -6.63
C ALA A 75 1.67 11.22 -5.55
N MET A 76 2.03 11.20 -4.26
CA MET A 76 1.08 11.14 -3.16
C MET A 76 0.49 12.53 -2.88
N ALA A 77 -0.82 12.61 -2.68
CA ALA A 77 -1.43 13.80 -2.10
C ALA A 77 -0.89 14.01 -0.68
N GLU A 78 -0.92 15.24 -0.19
CA GLU A 78 -0.36 15.59 1.11
C GLU A 78 -1.03 14.85 2.28
N ASN A 79 -2.34 14.67 2.21
CA ASN A 79 -3.14 13.85 3.14
C ASN A 79 -3.39 12.43 2.60
N GLY A 80 -2.65 12.03 1.57
CA GLY A 80 -2.71 10.72 0.96
C GLY A 80 -1.97 9.66 1.76
N ALA A 81 -2.12 8.41 1.32
CA ALA A 81 -1.45 7.26 1.93
C ALA A 81 -0.75 6.40 0.89
N LEU A 82 0.47 5.96 1.22
CA LEU A 82 1.24 4.98 0.47
C LEU A 82 1.22 3.67 1.24
N TRP A 83 0.67 2.63 0.62
CA TRP A 83 0.70 1.26 1.11
C TRP A 83 1.78 0.48 0.38
N ILE A 84 2.79 0.00 1.12
CA ILE A 84 3.77 -0.95 0.57
C ILE A 84 3.35 -2.35 1.03
N SER A 85 3.22 -3.27 0.07
CA SER A 85 2.78 -4.64 0.31
C SER A 85 3.87 -5.64 -0.11
N TRP A 86 4.16 -6.60 0.77
CA TRP A 86 5.18 -7.63 0.56
C TRP A 86 4.63 -9.01 0.94
N PRO A 87 5.17 -10.11 0.40
CA PRO A 87 4.76 -11.44 0.80
C PRO A 87 5.11 -11.72 2.26
N LYS A 88 4.21 -12.37 2.98
CA LYS A 88 4.49 -12.85 4.34
C LYS A 88 5.55 -13.94 4.30
N GLY A 89 6.37 -14.02 5.34
CA GLY A 89 7.33 -15.13 5.48
C GLY A 89 6.67 -16.51 5.45
N SER A 90 5.43 -16.61 5.94
CA SER A 90 4.64 -17.86 5.92
C SER A 90 3.99 -18.19 4.57
N SER A 91 4.10 -17.33 3.56
CA SER A 91 3.41 -17.52 2.28
C SER A 91 4.12 -18.48 1.31
N GLY A 92 5.38 -18.85 1.60
CA GLY A 92 6.22 -19.63 0.70
C GLY A 92 6.74 -18.86 -0.53
N VAL A 93 6.38 -17.58 -0.68
CA VAL A 93 6.89 -16.72 -1.76
C VAL A 93 8.21 -16.09 -1.32
N SER A 94 9.28 -16.33 -2.10
CA SER A 94 10.59 -15.72 -1.86
C SER A 94 10.51 -14.19 -1.96
N THR A 95 11.07 -13.51 -0.96
CA THR A 95 11.16 -12.05 -0.88
C THR A 95 12.30 -11.64 0.04
N ASP A 96 12.94 -10.51 -0.24
CA ASP A 96 13.91 -9.83 0.65
C ASP A 96 13.29 -8.60 1.35
N VAL A 97 11.96 -8.43 1.24
CA VAL A 97 11.21 -7.32 1.85
C VAL A 97 10.44 -7.83 3.07
N ASN A 98 10.55 -7.09 4.17
CA ASN A 98 9.76 -7.29 5.37
C ASN A 98 9.33 -5.94 5.96
N GLU A 99 8.61 -5.96 7.07
CA GLU A 99 8.10 -4.74 7.72
C GLU A 99 9.23 -3.75 8.07
N ASN A 100 10.35 -4.24 8.58
CA ASN A 100 11.48 -3.39 8.99
C ASN A 100 12.11 -2.71 7.78
N VAL A 101 12.31 -3.44 6.67
CA VAL A 101 12.82 -2.87 5.41
C VAL A 101 11.93 -1.71 4.93
N VAL A 102 10.60 -1.90 4.97
CA VAL A 102 9.65 -0.86 4.56
C VAL A 102 9.68 0.33 5.52
N ARG A 103 9.69 0.08 6.84
CA ARG A 103 9.70 1.13 7.87
C ARG A 103 10.97 1.97 7.80
N GLU A 104 12.14 1.35 7.71
CA GLU A 104 13.42 2.03 7.59
C GLU A 104 13.46 2.93 6.34
N MET A 105 13.01 2.40 5.20
CA MET A 105 12.95 3.18 3.97
C MET A 105 11.98 4.34 4.07
N ALA A 106 10.82 4.14 4.70
CA ALA A 106 9.84 5.20 4.94
C ALA A 106 10.44 6.33 5.77
N LEU A 107 11.07 6.00 6.90
CA LEU A 107 11.66 6.98 7.80
C LEU A 107 12.79 7.77 7.13
N ALA A 108 13.68 7.08 6.39
CA ALA A 108 14.74 7.72 5.61
C ALA A 108 14.18 8.70 4.56
N ASN A 109 13.00 8.39 4.02
CA ASN A 109 12.33 9.21 3.01
C ASN A 109 11.25 10.14 3.59
N GLY A 110 11.22 10.39 4.89
CA GLY A 110 10.32 11.39 5.47
C GLY A 110 8.84 10.96 5.58
N LEU A 111 8.56 9.66 5.46
CA LEU A 111 7.25 9.09 5.78
C LEU A 111 7.30 8.38 7.13
N VAL A 112 6.14 8.20 7.76
CA VAL A 112 5.97 7.44 9.00
C VAL A 112 4.91 6.37 8.82
N ASP A 113 5.09 5.24 9.48
CA ASP A 113 4.11 4.16 9.49
C ASP A 113 2.94 4.46 10.44
N VAL A 114 1.75 4.00 10.04
CA VAL A 114 0.50 4.23 10.78
C VAL A 114 -0.19 2.92 11.14
N LYS A 115 -0.16 1.97 10.21
CA LYS A 115 -0.95 0.74 10.33
C LYS A 115 -0.35 -0.36 9.46
N VAL A 116 -0.11 -1.52 10.06
CA VAL A 116 0.14 -2.77 9.32
C VAL A 116 -1.14 -3.58 9.21
N CYS A 117 -1.32 -4.32 8.12
CA CYS A 117 -2.46 -5.20 7.94
C CYS A 117 -2.19 -6.32 6.94
N ALA A 118 -2.77 -7.51 7.18
CA ALA A 118 -2.81 -8.56 6.16
C ALA A 118 -3.73 -8.14 5.00
N VAL A 119 -3.21 -8.11 3.77
CA VAL A 119 -3.98 -7.83 2.55
C VAL A 119 -4.80 -9.07 2.18
N ASP A 120 -4.14 -10.23 2.13
CA ASP A 120 -4.76 -11.55 1.98
C ASP A 120 -3.90 -12.59 2.71
N GLU A 121 -4.01 -13.87 2.35
CA GLU A 121 -3.21 -14.95 2.92
C GLU A 121 -1.72 -14.81 2.61
N THR A 122 -1.37 -14.28 1.42
CA THR A 122 0.00 -14.15 0.91
C THR A 122 0.65 -12.83 1.29
N TRP A 123 -0.08 -11.72 1.26
CA TRP A 123 0.49 -10.38 1.31
C TRP A 123 0.19 -9.66 2.64
N SER A 124 1.20 -9.02 3.21
CA SER A 124 1.06 -7.99 4.23
C SER A 124 1.17 -6.60 3.60
N GLY A 125 0.68 -5.56 4.26
CA GLY A 125 0.83 -4.18 3.83
C GLY A 125 1.03 -3.22 5.00
N LEU A 126 1.89 -2.23 4.82
CA LEU A 126 2.15 -1.14 5.77
C LEU A 126 1.71 0.19 5.18
N LYS A 127 0.86 0.91 5.92
CA LYS A 127 0.39 2.25 5.60
C LYS A 127 1.42 3.28 6.04
N LEU A 128 1.87 4.09 5.09
CA LEU A 128 2.80 5.20 5.27
C LEU A 128 2.10 6.51 4.92
N VAL A 129 2.42 7.56 5.67
CA VAL A 129 1.91 8.93 5.44
C VAL A 129 3.03 9.95 5.65
N TYR A 130 2.84 11.16 5.13
CA TYR A 130 3.70 12.29 5.52
C TYR A 130 3.59 12.54 7.03
N ARG A 131 4.73 12.83 7.66
CA ARG A 131 4.77 13.32 9.04
C ARG A 131 3.93 14.57 9.14
N LEU A 132 3.24 14.77 10.25
CA LEU A 132 2.39 15.95 10.46
C LEU A 132 3.17 17.26 10.25
N ARG A 133 4.42 17.33 10.71
CA ARG A 133 5.32 18.49 10.52
C ARG A 133 5.80 18.71 9.08
N ASP A 134 5.69 17.68 8.22
CA ASP A 134 6.18 17.70 6.84
C ASP A 134 5.02 17.96 5.83
N ARG A 135 3.78 18.19 6.34
CA ARG A 135 2.59 18.60 5.57
C ARG A 135 2.53 20.12 5.45
N LYS A 136 1.93 20.67 4.39
CA LYS A 136 1.96 22.08 4.02
C LYS A 136 0.63 22.79 4.28
#